data_AF-A0A1F3CPH3-F1
#
_entry.id   AF-A0A1F3CPH3-F1
#
_cell.length_a   1.000
_cell.length_b   1.000
_cell.length_c   1.000
_cell.angle_alpha   90.00
_cell.angle_beta   90.00
_cell.angle_gamma   90.00
#
_symmetry.space_group_name_H-M   'P 1'
#
loop_
_entity.id
_entity.type
_entity.pdbx_description
1 polymer ?
#
loop_
_entity_poly.entity_id
_entity_poly.type
_entity_poly.pdbx_seq_one_letter_code
_entity_poly.pdbx_strand_id
1 'polypeptide(L)'
;MKNLSKSLTLLSFVALFIVAVSCGGGKNSKDAKAELTEKGKLLTSISWKLDPNATLKGTTDVIKDTTSITANLELKGDVKAMADFIAETVVFGIDKKDPSKLSYSRTIGEGFLSSSVLGFWNFNESETAIIMREWDSQLGKEKEPVTYNIVELTAEKLVIQKEGDASPNIYFPKK
;
A
#
# COMPACT_ATOMS: atom_id res chain seq x y z
N MET A 1 6.59 -27.18 71.30
CA MET A 1 6.79 -28.65 71.27
C MET A 1 6.69 -29.12 69.82
N LYS A 2 7.64 -29.98 69.38
CA LYS A 2 7.83 -30.56 68.02
C LYS A 2 8.17 -29.52 66.93
N ASN A 3 9.42 -29.16 66.65
CA ASN A 3 10.70 -29.87 66.45
C ASN A 3 10.80 -30.74 65.17
N LEU A 4 11.81 -30.38 64.36
CA LEU A 4 12.66 -31.19 63.46
C LEU A 4 12.05 -31.64 62.10
N SER A 5 12.77 -31.69 60.97
CA SER A 5 14.20 -31.49 60.69
C SER A 5 14.51 -31.43 59.19
N LYS A 6 15.43 -30.53 58.81
CA LYS A 6 16.65 -30.72 57.98
C LYS A 6 16.65 -31.76 56.84
N SER A 7 16.99 -31.29 55.62
CA SER A 7 18.26 -31.61 54.88
C SER A 7 18.24 -30.81 53.55
N LEU A 8 19.17 -29.89 53.22
CA LEU A 8 20.55 -30.10 52.70
C LEU A 8 20.55 -31.09 51.51
N THR A 9 21.07 -30.85 50.29
CA THR A 9 21.96 -29.82 49.72
C THR A 9 21.99 -29.99 48.17
N LEU A 10 22.32 -28.91 47.45
CA LEU A 10 23.18 -28.82 46.24
C LEU A 10 22.80 -29.61 44.96
N LEU A 11 22.50 -28.88 43.87
CA LEU A 11 23.46 -28.68 42.78
C LEU A 11 23.04 -27.53 41.84
N SER A 12 24.00 -26.67 41.54
CA SER A 12 23.94 -25.60 40.54
C SER A 12 23.57 -26.10 39.15
N PHE A 13 22.79 -25.31 38.41
CA PHE A 13 23.10 -25.02 37.02
C PHE A 13 22.87 -23.54 36.74
N VAL A 14 23.97 -22.86 36.45
CA VAL A 14 24.04 -21.53 35.86
C VAL A 14 23.44 -21.63 34.45
N ALA A 15 22.47 -20.78 34.16
CA ALA A 15 22.22 -20.33 32.80
C ALA A 15 21.87 -18.84 32.85
N LEU A 16 22.91 -18.02 32.73
CA LEU A 16 22.80 -16.70 32.13
C LEU A 16 21.97 -16.82 30.86
N PHE A 17 20.83 -16.14 30.77
CA PHE A 17 20.42 -15.59 29.49
C PHE A 17 20.19 -14.09 29.63
N ILE A 18 21.06 -13.43 28.90
CA ILE A 18 21.32 -12.02 28.84
C ILE A 18 20.07 -11.29 28.36
N VAL A 19 19.79 -10.18 29.04
CA VAL A 19 18.87 -9.14 28.60
C VAL A 19 19.32 -8.66 27.22
N ALA A 20 18.71 -9.18 26.15
CA ALA A 20 18.76 -8.53 24.86
C ALA A 20 17.72 -7.40 24.87
N VAL A 21 18.09 -6.31 25.55
CA VAL A 21 17.72 -4.98 25.08
C VAL A 21 18.22 -4.96 23.65
N SER A 22 17.31 -5.04 22.68
CA SER A 22 17.63 -4.84 21.27
C SER A 22 18.04 -3.38 21.08
N CYS A 23 19.26 -3.10 21.53
CA CYS A 23 20.10 -2.02 21.08
C CYS A 23 20.52 -2.39 19.66
N GLY A 24 19.60 -2.21 18.71
CA GLY A 24 19.94 -2.03 17.31
C GLY A 24 20.66 -0.70 17.22
N GLY A 25 21.97 -0.76 17.47
CA GLY A 25 22.83 0.39 17.66
C GLY A 25 22.72 1.42 16.54
N GLY A 26 22.84 2.68 16.96
CA GLY A 26 22.95 3.83 16.08
C GLY A 26 24.00 3.60 14.99
N LYS A 27 23.51 3.41 13.77
CA LYS A 27 24.17 3.94 12.59
C LYS A 27 23.52 5.28 12.30
N ASN A 28 24.35 6.32 12.16
CA ASN A 28 23.98 7.64 11.69
C ASN A 28 23.04 7.52 10.47
N SER A 29 21.73 7.66 10.65
CA SER A 29 20.73 7.35 9.61
C SER A 29 20.47 8.52 8.67
N LYS A 30 21.53 9.25 8.28
CA LYS A 30 21.43 10.16 7.13
C LYS A 30 21.39 9.41 5.79
N ASP A 31 21.65 8.09 5.81
CA ASP A 31 21.75 7.25 4.61
C ASP A 31 20.91 5.95 4.65
N ALA A 32 19.96 5.82 5.59
CA ALA A 32 19.05 4.66 5.60
C ALA A 32 18.02 4.82 4.47
N LYS A 33 18.36 4.32 3.29
CA LYS A 33 17.44 4.29 2.14
C LYS A 33 16.40 3.19 2.35
N ALA A 34 15.13 3.49 2.07
CA ALA A 34 14.08 2.50 2.06
C ALA A 34 14.45 1.37 1.09
N GLU A 35 14.53 0.14 1.61
CA GLU A 35 14.77 -1.05 0.82
C GLU A 35 13.44 -1.55 0.25
N LEU A 36 13.37 -1.70 -1.07
CA LEU A 36 12.18 -2.20 -1.77
C LEU A 36 12.36 -3.68 -2.11
N THR A 37 11.35 -4.48 -1.80
CA THR A 37 11.21 -5.83 -2.33
C THR A 37 10.98 -5.82 -3.84
N GLU A 38 11.01 -6.99 -4.48
CA GLU A 38 10.75 -7.09 -5.93
C GLU A 38 9.38 -6.55 -6.32
N LYS A 39 8.34 -6.80 -5.50
CA LYS A 39 7.02 -6.19 -5.67
C LYS A 39 7.07 -4.67 -5.55
N GLY A 40 7.79 -4.14 -4.54
CA GLY A 40 7.98 -2.72 -4.36
C GLY A 40 8.72 -2.04 -5.52
N LYS A 41 9.76 -2.69 -6.05
CA LYS A 41 10.50 -2.22 -7.24
C LYS A 41 9.57 -2.16 -8.45
N LEU A 42 8.79 -3.20 -8.70
CA LEU A 42 7.83 -3.23 -9.79
C LEU A 42 6.80 -2.09 -9.65
N LEU A 43 6.16 -1.99 -8.48
CA LEU A 43 5.16 -0.96 -8.19
C LEU A 43 5.68 0.47 -8.39
N THR A 44 6.93 0.73 -8.00
CA THR A 44 7.56 2.07 -8.06
C THR A 44 8.24 2.40 -9.39
N SER A 45 8.45 1.41 -10.25
CA SER A 45 9.06 1.61 -11.58
C SER A 45 8.10 2.15 -12.64
N ILE A 46 6.80 2.16 -12.35
CA ILE A 46 5.73 2.47 -13.30
C ILE A 46 4.84 3.58 -12.72
N SER A 47 4.41 4.50 -13.57
CA SER A 47 3.27 5.37 -13.29
C SER A 47 1.99 4.66 -13.71
N TRP A 48 1.00 4.58 -12.82
CA TRP A 48 -0.21 3.79 -13.02
C TRP A 48 -1.38 4.69 -13.38
N LYS A 49 -1.91 4.61 -14.61
CA LYS A 49 -3.11 5.34 -15.02
C LYS A 49 -4.32 4.41 -14.89
N LEU A 50 -5.37 4.89 -14.24
CA LEU A 50 -6.63 4.14 -14.11
C LEU A 50 -7.25 3.97 -15.50
N ASP A 51 -7.71 2.75 -15.80
CA ASP A 51 -8.49 2.43 -16.99
C ASP A 51 -9.98 2.45 -16.62
N PRO A 52 -10.76 3.44 -17.09
CA PRO A 52 -12.18 3.52 -16.76
C PRO A 52 -12.99 2.32 -17.26
N ASN A 53 -12.68 1.80 -18.45
CA ASN A 53 -13.43 0.68 -19.03
C ASN A 53 -13.05 -0.64 -18.38
N ALA A 54 -11.76 -0.86 -18.08
CA ALA A 54 -11.36 -2.06 -17.35
C ALA A 54 -11.92 -2.06 -15.92
N THR A 55 -11.90 -0.91 -15.23
CA THR A 55 -12.49 -0.74 -13.90
C THR A 55 -14.01 -0.96 -13.91
N LEU A 56 -14.71 -0.40 -14.90
CA LEU A 56 -16.15 -0.62 -15.10
C LEU A 56 -16.45 -2.10 -15.36
N LYS A 57 -15.66 -2.75 -16.23
CA LYS A 57 -15.79 -4.18 -16.50
C LYS A 57 -15.56 -5.01 -15.24
N GLY A 58 -14.50 -4.73 -14.49
CA GLY A 58 -14.21 -5.42 -13.23
C GLY A 58 -15.35 -5.29 -12.22
N THR A 59 -15.98 -4.12 -12.16
CA THR A 59 -17.19 -3.90 -11.35
C THR A 59 -18.37 -4.76 -11.85
N THR A 60 -18.64 -4.76 -13.15
CA THR A 60 -19.74 -5.57 -13.72
C THR A 60 -19.51 -7.07 -13.58
N ASP A 61 -18.25 -7.53 -13.64
CA ASP A 61 -17.88 -8.93 -13.40
C ASP A 61 -18.20 -9.32 -11.95
N VAL A 62 -17.84 -8.50 -10.96
CA VAL A 62 -18.20 -8.74 -9.54
C VAL A 62 -19.71 -8.79 -9.33
N ILE A 63 -20.47 -7.88 -9.96
CA ILE A 63 -21.94 -7.88 -9.87
C ILE A 63 -22.50 -9.17 -10.47
N LYS A 64 -21.98 -9.59 -11.63
CA LYS A 64 -22.39 -10.84 -12.28
C LYS A 64 -22.09 -12.04 -11.39
N ASP A 65 -20.91 -12.11 -10.79
CA ASP A 65 -20.52 -13.23 -9.93
C ASP A 65 -21.37 -13.29 -8.65
N THR A 66 -21.81 -12.13 -8.14
CA THR A 66 -22.60 -12.04 -6.90
C THR A 66 -24.10 -12.25 -7.13
N THR A 67 -24.63 -11.74 -8.25
CA THR A 67 -26.09 -11.64 -8.48
C THR A 67 -26.58 -12.43 -9.69
N SER A 68 -25.67 -12.99 -10.49
CA SER A 68 -25.94 -13.56 -11.82
C SER A 68 -26.49 -12.57 -12.87
N ILE A 69 -26.59 -11.28 -12.54
CA ILE A 69 -27.01 -10.23 -13.48
C ILE A 69 -25.84 -9.87 -14.39
N THR A 70 -26.05 -9.99 -15.70
CA THR A 70 -25.03 -9.59 -16.70
C THR A 70 -25.31 -8.16 -17.17
N ALA A 71 -24.30 -7.29 -17.03
CA ALA A 71 -24.30 -5.95 -17.60
C ALA A 71 -23.04 -5.77 -18.44
N ASN A 72 -23.19 -5.44 -19.73
CA ASN A 72 -22.08 -5.16 -20.64
C ASN A 72 -21.99 -3.66 -20.85
N LEU A 73 -21.36 -2.96 -19.90
CA LEU A 73 -21.19 -1.52 -19.96
C LEU A 73 -19.82 -1.18 -20.53
N GLU A 74 -19.79 -0.25 -21.48
CA GLU A 74 -18.56 0.24 -22.11
C GLU A 74 -18.72 1.73 -22.41
N LEU A 75 -17.74 2.53 -21.98
CA LEU A 75 -17.66 3.95 -22.31
C LEU A 75 -17.10 4.11 -23.72
N LYS A 76 -17.76 4.93 -24.53
CA LYS A 76 -17.39 5.21 -25.93
C LYS A 76 -17.43 6.70 -26.24
N GLY A 77 -16.77 7.10 -27.33
CA GLY A 77 -16.76 8.47 -27.84
C GLY A 77 -16.35 9.49 -26.78
N ASP A 78 -17.08 10.60 -26.71
CA ASP A 78 -16.79 11.72 -25.81
C ASP A 78 -16.88 11.33 -24.33
N VAL A 79 -17.74 10.37 -23.97
CA VAL A 79 -17.85 9.88 -22.59
C VAL A 79 -16.58 9.15 -22.19
N LYS A 80 -16.01 8.33 -23.08
CA LYS A 80 -14.72 7.67 -22.82
C LYS A 80 -13.61 8.72 -22.73
N ALA A 81 -13.56 9.67 -23.66
CA ALA A 81 -12.54 10.71 -23.67
C ALA A 81 -12.58 11.54 -22.37
N MET A 82 -13.77 11.90 -21.89
CA MET A 82 -13.92 12.59 -20.61
C MET A 82 -13.50 11.70 -19.44
N ALA A 83 -13.89 10.42 -19.43
CA ALA A 83 -13.49 9.48 -18.38
C ALA A 83 -11.96 9.30 -18.33
N ASP A 84 -11.31 9.15 -19.48
CA ASP A 84 -9.85 9.06 -19.59
C ASP A 84 -9.17 10.37 -19.12
N PHE A 85 -9.77 11.51 -19.46
CA PHE A 85 -9.28 12.83 -19.05
C PHE A 85 -9.30 12.98 -17.53
N ILE A 86 -10.41 12.61 -16.86
CA ILE A 86 -10.52 12.71 -15.39
C ILE A 86 -9.91 11.53 -14.65
N ALA A 87 -9.55 10.44 -15.33
CA ALA A 87 -9.00 9.24 -14.71
C ALA A 87 -7.70 9.55 -13.95
N GLU A 88 -7.59 8.97 -12.76
CA GLU A 88 -6.44 9.20 -11.89
C GLU A 88 -5.16 8.53 -12.41
N THR A 89 -4.02 9.15 -12.12
CA THR A 89 -2.69 8.58 -12.24
C THR A 89 -2.08 8.49 -10.86
N VAL A 90 -1.55 7.33 -10.48
CA VAL A 90 -0.84 7.11 -9.22
C VAL A 90 0.62 6.78 -9.51
N VAL A 91 1.54 7.42 -8.79
CA VAL A 91 2.97 7.16 -8.88
C VAL A 91 3.46 6.84 -7.47
N PHE A 92 4.09 5.70 -7.30
CA PHE A 92 4.72 5.28 -6.05
C PHE A 92 6.23 5.47 -6.13
N GLY A 93 6.87 5.83 -5.03
CA GLY A 93 8.31 5.97 -4.99
C GLY A 93 8.88 6.10 -3.59
N ILE A 94 10.19 6.37 -3.55
CA ILE A 94 10.92 6.76 -2.35
C ILE A 94 10.82 8.29 -2.23
N ASP A 95 10.61 8.79 -1.02
CA ASP A 95 10.51 10.22 -0.79
C ASP A 95 11.83 10.94 -1.08
N LYS A 96 11.74 12.04 -1.84
CA LYS A 96 12.92 12.78 -2.29
C LYS A 96 13.60 13.57 -1.17
N LYS A 97 12.85 13.94 -0.13
CA LYS A 97 13.36 14.71 1.01
C LYS A 97 13.84 13.79 2.13
N ASP A 98 13.22 12.63 2.26
CA ASP A 98 13.52 11.61 3.26
C ASP A 98 13.61 10.23 2.60
N PRO A 99 14.80 9.81 2.12
CA PRO A 99 14.98 8.54 1.42
C PRO A 99 14.62 7.30 2.25
N SER A 100 14.39 7.44 3.56
CA SER A 100 13.92 6.36 4.43
C SER A 100 12.42 6.11 4.32
N LYS A 101 11.67 7.02 3.67
CA LYS A 101 10.21 6.95 3.53
C LYS A 101 9.79 6.62 2.12
N LEU A 102 8.63 5.99 2.02
CA LEU A 102 7.94 5.72 0.78
C LEU A 102 6.80 6.72 0.61
N SER A 103 6.78 7.42 -0.52
CA SER A 103 5.75 8.40 -0.86
C SER A 103 5.07 8.08 -2.18
N TYR A 104 3.86 8.60 -2.33
CA TYR A 104 3.12 8.51 -3.57
C TYR A 104 2.55 9.87 -3.95
N SER A 105 2.30 10.04 -5.24
CA SER A 105 1.49 11.13 -5.78
C SER A 105 0.30 10.55 -6.52
N ARG A 106 -0.87 11.11 -6.28
CA ARG A 106 -2.08 10.80 -7.04
C ARG A 106 -2.57 12.06 -7.72
N THR A 107 -2.71 12.00 -9.04
CA THR A 107 -3.19 13.10 -9.87
C THR A 107 -4.51 12.70 -10.52
N ILE A 108 -5.56 13.47 -10.32
CA ILE A 108 -6.87 13.33 -10.99
C ILE A 108 -6.94 14.38 -12.09
N GLY A 109 -7.39 14.02 -13.28
CA GLY A 109 -7.44 14.97 -14.39
C GLY A 109 -6.13 15.12 -15.16
N GLU A 110 -6.20 15.83 -16.29
CA GLU A 110 -5.04 16.19 -17.11
C GLU A 110 -5.01 17.70 -17.41
N GLY A 111 -3.81 18.21 -17.73
CA GLY A 111 -3.60 19.62 -18.05
C GLY A 111 -3.95 20.58 -16.91
N PHE A 112 -4.51 21.73 -17.26
CA PHE A 112 -4.85 22.80 -16.30
C PHE A 112 -5.91 22.40 -15.27
N LEU A 113 -6.74 21.40 -15.59
CA LEU A 113 -7.79 20.91 -14.68
C LEU A 113 -7.31 19.79 -13.75
N SER A 114 -6.02 19.45 -13.80
CA SER A 114 -5.47 18.41 -12.93
C SER A 114 -5.40 18.87 -11.47
N SER A 115 -5.72 17.96 -10.57
CA SER A 115 -5.55 18.12 -9.12
C SER A 115 -4.66 17.01 -8.61
N SER A 116 -3.69 17.34 -7.77
CA SER A 116 -2.74 16.37 -7.24
C SER A 116 -2.71 16.39 -5.72
N VAL A 117 -2.61 15.19 -5.16
CA VAL A 117 -2.41 14.94 -3.73
C VAL A 117 -1.15 14.11 -3.55
N LEU A 118 -0.48 14.33 -2.42
CA LEU A 118 0.70 13.58 -2.01
C LEU A 118 0.37 12.78 -0.75
N GLY A 119 1.13 11.72 -0.51
CA GLY A 119 1.01 10.97 0.72
C GLY A 119 2.16 10.00 0.92
N PHE A 120 2.11 9.29 2.03
CA PHE A 120 3.01 8.18 2.31
C PHE A 120 2.33 6.85 2.05
N TRP A 121 3.10 5.81 1.77
CA TRP A 121 2.56 4.47 1.63
C TRP A 121 3.51 3.43 2.23
N ASN A 122 2.98 2.25 2.51
CA ASN A 122 3.77 1.08 2.89
C ASN A 122 3.01 -0.20 2.49
N PHE A 123 3.72 -1.31 2.36
CA PHE A 123 3.06 -2.61 2.34
C PHE A 123 2.58 -3.00 3.74
N ASN A 124 1.56 -3.85 3.81
CA ASN A 124 1.35 -4.68 4.99
C ASN A 124 2.48 -5.72 5.12
N GLU A 125 2.55 -6.44 6.24
CA GLU A 125 3.64 -7.38 6.54
C GLU A 125 3.82 -8.49 5.48
N SER A 126 2.73 -8.92 4.84
CA SER A 126 2.74 -9.98 3.82
C SER A 126 2.87 -9.48 2.38
N GLU A 127 2.99 -8.16 2.16
CA GLU A 127 3.00 -7.53 0.84
C GLU A 127 1.82 -7.94 -0.07
N THR A 128 0.66 -8.09 0.54
CA THR A 128 -0.62 -8.36 -0.13
C THR A 128 -1.50 -7.13 -0.20
N ALA A 129 -1.16 -6.06 0.52
CA ALA A 129 -1.89 -4.80 0.52
C ALA A 129 -0.96 -3.59 0.59
N ILE A 130 -1.39 -2.49 -0.03
CA ILE A 130 -0.79 -1.17 0.06
C ILE A 130 -1.61 -0.35 1.04
N ILE A 131 -0.97 0.25 2.03
CA ILE A 131 -1.59 1.16 2.99
C ILE A 131 -1.17 2.57 2.58
N MET A 132 -2.14 3.42 2.25
CA MET A 132 -1.91 4.78 1.75
C MET A 132 -2.37 5.81 2.78
N ARG A 133 -1.51 6.79 3.07
CA ARG A 133 -1.75 7.89 4.02
C ARG A 133 -1.67 9.20 3.26
N GLU A 134 -2.81 9.69 2.80
CA GLU A 134 -2.89 10.94 2.05
C GLU A 134 -2.63 12.14 2.96
N TRP A 135 -1.90 13.14 2.47
CA TRP A 135 -1.72 14.41 3.15
C TRP A 135 -2.90 15.34 2.90
N ASP A 136 -3.51 15.84 3.98
CA ASP A 136 -4.49 16.91 3.93
C ASP A 136 -3.78 18.26 4.03
N SER A 137 -3.70 18.97 2.90
CA SER A 137 -3.07 20.29 2.85
C SER A 137 -3.89 21.39 3.52
N GLN A 138 -5.19 21.21 3.70
CA GLN A 138 -6.06 22.18 4.37
C GLN A 138 -5.92 22.07 5.89
N LEU A 139 -5.80 20.85 6.40
CA LEU A 139 -5.67 20.56 7.83
C LEU A 139 -4.20 20.44 8.29
N GLY A 140 -3.25 20.37 7.35
CA GLY A 140 -1.82 20.25 7.64
C GLY A 140 -1.47 18.93 8.36
N LYS A 141 -2.18 17.84 8.06
CA LYS A 141 -1.99 16.53 8.70
C LYS A 141 -2.28 15.37 7.73
N GLU A 142 -1.81 14.18 8.08
CA GLU A 142 -2.20 12.96 7.38
C GLU A 142 -3.68 12.64 7.62
N LYS A 143 -4.35 12.15 6.58
CA LYS A 143 -5.67 11.52 6.67
C LYS A 143 -5.54 10.12 7.26
N GLU A 144 -6.68 9.57 7.67
CA GLU A 144 -6.74 8.18 8.07
C GLU A 144 -6.22 7.26 6.96
N PRO A 145 -5.42 6.23 7.32
CA PRO A 145 -4.87 5.31 6.33
C PRO A 145 -5.97 4.56 5.59
N VAL A 146 -5.77 4.36 4.29
CA VAL A 146 -6.65 3.55 3.45
C VAL A 146 -5.87 2.34 2.95
N THR A 147 -6.39 1.14 3.22
CA THR A 147 -5.82 -0.12 2.77
C THR A 147 -6.39 -0.52 1.42
N TYR A 148 -5.51 -0.93 0.51
CA TYR A 148 -5.85 -1.49 -0.79
C TYR A 148 -5.20 -2.86 -0.95
N ASN A 149 -6.02 -3.90 -1.07
CA ASN A 149 -5.55 -5.24 -1.40
C ASN A 149 -5.02 -5.26 -2.83
N ILE A 150 -3.85 -5.86 -3.03
CA ILE A 150 -3.25 -6.08 -4.34
C ILE A 150 -3.84 -7.38 -4.89
N VAL A 151 -4.76 -7.25 -5.84
CA VAL A 151 -5.37 -8.40 -6.52
C VAL A 151 -4.43 -8.92 -7.60
N GLU A 152 -3.75 -8.02 -8.31
CA GLU A 152 -2.80 -8.35 -9.38
C GLU A 152 -1.76 -7.24 -9.51
N LEU A 153 -0.49 -7.61 -9.68
CA LEU A 153 0.59 -6.68 -10.00
C LEU A 153 1.55 -7.35 -10.99
N THR A 154 1.61 -6.81 -12.19
CA THR A 154 2.52 -7.23 -13.28
C THR A 154 3.13 -5.98 -13.93
N ALA A 155 4.06 -6.14 -14.88
CA ALA A 155 4.60 -5.01 -15.63
C ALA A 155 3.57 -4.29 -16.52
N GLU A 156 2.40 -4.89 -16.75
CA GLU A 156 1.37 -4.40 -17.67
C GLU A 156 0.10 -3.95 -16.94
N LYS A 157 -0.03 -4.29 -15.64
CA LYS A 157 -1.29 -4.12 -14.94
C LYS A 157 -1.11 -4.04 -13.43
N LEU A 158 -1.83 -3.13 -12.81
CA LEU A 158 -2.04 -3.07 -11.37
C LEU A 158 -3.53 -3.15 -11.11
N VAL A 159 -3.95 -4.11 -10.30
CA VAL A 159 -5.33 -4.24 -9.82
C VAL A 159 -5.30 -4.14 -8.31
N ILE A 160 -5.94 -3.10 -7.79
CA ILE A 160 -6.08 -2.89 -6.36
C ILE A 160 -7.54 -2.76 -5.99
N GLN A 161 -7.90 -3.28 -4.82
CA GLN A 161 -9.25 -3.21 -4.29
C GLN A 161 -9.19 -2.59 -2.90
N LYS A 162 -9.89 -1.48 -2.71
CA LYS A 162 -9.97 -0.83 -1.42
C LYS A 162 -10.66 -1.77 -0.42
N GLU A 163 -10.12 -1.85 0.79
CA GLU A 163 -10.72 -2.66 1.85
C GLU A 163 -12.15 -2.19 2.14
N GLY A 164 -13.10 -3.13 2.11
CA GLY A 164 -14.53 -2.84 2.26
C GLY A 164 -15.29 -2.53 0.96
N ASP A 165 -14.59 -2.24 -0.14
CA ASP A 165 -15.23 -2.00 -1.44
C ASP A 165 -15.35 -3.31 -2.23
N ALA A 166 -16.43 -3.47 -3.00
CA ALA A 166 -16.66 -4.65 -3.84
C ALA A 166 -15.93 -4.57 -5.20
N SER A 167 -15.64 -3.35 -5.67
CA SER A 167 -15.11 -3.11 -7.00
C SER A 167 -13.60 -2.89 -6.99
N PRO A 168 -12.85 -3.51 -7.93
CA PRO A 168 -11.43 -3.22 -8.09
C PRO A 168 -11.22 -1.95 -8.92
N ASN A 169 -10.12 -1.24 -8.65
CA ASN A 169 -9.54 -0.26 -9.56
C ASN A 169 -8.49 -0.96 -10.42
N ILE A 170 -8.56 -0.77 -11.74
CA ILE A 170 -7.62 -1.38 -12.68
C ILE A 170 -6.81 -0.27 -13.34
N TYR A 171 -5.49 -0.42 -13.29
CA TYR A 171 -4.53 0.53 -13.84
C TYR A 171 -3.63 -0.14 -14.86
N PHE A 172 -3.16 0.67 -15.81
CA PHE A 172 -2.16 0.31 -16.81
C PHE A 172 -0.93 1.23 -16.70
N PRO A 173 0.23 0.79 -17.22
CA PRO A 173 1.42 1.64 -17.30
C PRO A 173 1.17 2.88 -18.15
N LYS A 174 1.29 4.05 -17.52
CA LYS A 174 1.35 5.33 -18.19
C LYS A 174 2.77 5.52 -18.73
N LYS A 175 2.89 5.56 -20.05
CA LYS A 175 4.13 5.86 -20.76
C LYS A 175 4.42 7.36 -20.75
#